data_AF-A0A349M9T5-F1
#
_entry.id   AF-A0A349M9T5-F1
#
_cell.length_a   1.000
_cell.length_b   1.000
_cell.length_c   1.000
_cell.angle_alpha   90.00
_cell.angle_beta   90.00
_cell.angle_gamma   90.00
#
_symmetry.space_group_name_H-M   'P 1'
#
loop_
_entity.id
_entity.type
_entity.pdbx_description
1 polymer ?
#
loop_
_entity_poly.entity_id
_entity_poly.type
_entity_poly.pdbx_seq_one_letter_code
_entity_poly.pdbx_strand_id
1 'polypeptide(L)'
;FGPNASPEFETHSAADGERLKLGNIEIEVLHTPGHTMESTTYLLRDETGNPHAIFSGDTLFLGDVGRPDLAQKSELTIEDLAGHLFDSLRNKIMTLPDN
;
A
#
# COMPACT_ATOMS: atom_id res chain seq x y z
N PHE A 1 -0.59 3.35 10.62
CA PHE A 1 0.25 3.83 9.51
C PHE A 1 0.96 2.65 8.87
N GLY A 2 1.40 2.81 7.62
CA GLY A 2 2.18 1.80 6.93
C GLY A 2 3.57 1.56 7.53
N PRO A 3 4.30 0.53 7.10
CA PRO A 3 5.68 0.30 7.51
C PRO A 3 6.55 1.53 7.24
N ASN A 4 7.52 1.81 8.11
CA ASN A 4 8.46 2.95 8.02
C ASN A 4 7.87 4.35 8.27
N ALA A 5 6.59 4.48 8.61
CA ALA A 5 6.05 5.76 9.06
C ALA A 5 6.53 6.10 10.49
N SER A 6 6.95 7.36 10.71
CA SER A 6 7.40 7.86 12.02
C SER A 6 6.61 9.11 12.45
N PRO A 7 5.35 8.96 12.88
CA PRO A 7 4.54 10.08 13.36
C PRO A 7 4.96 10.56 14.77
N GLU A 8 4.69 11.82 15.09
CA GLU A 8 5.04 12.45 16.39
C GLU A 8 4.08 12.07 17.55
N PHE A 9 3.07 11.22 17.28
CA PHE A 9 2.04 10.81 18.22
C PHE A 9 1.95 9.28 18.29
N GLU A 10 1.23 8.76 19.30
CA GLU A 10 1.04 7.31 19.46
C GLU A 10 0.26 6.73 18.28
N THR A 11 0.83 5.71 17.64
CA THR A 11 0.22 5.09 16.47
C THR A 11 0.48 3.60 16.40
N HIS A 12 -0.45 2.89 15.78
CA HIS A 12 -0.21 1.54 15.31
C HIS A 12 0.57 1.57 13.98
N SER A 13 1.82 1.12 14.00
CA SER A 13 2.65 0.92 12.81
C SER A 13 2.45 -0.49 12.29
N ALA A 14 1.57 -0.63 11.31
CA ALA A 14 1.17 -1.93 10.82
C ALA A 14 2.24 -2.55 9.91
N ALA A 15 2.38 -3.87 9.99
CA ALA A 15 3.29 -4.64 9.15
C ALA A 15 2.62 -5.05 7.82
N ASP A 16 3.45 -5.36 6.81
CA ASP A 16 2.96 -5.96 5.57
C ASP A 16 2.27 -7.31 5.84
N GLY A 17 1.09 -7.52 5.25
CA GLY A 17 0.24 -8.68 5.48
C GLY A 17 -0.51 -8.69 6.82
N GLU A 18 -0.36 -7.65 7.64
CA GLU A 18 -1.09 -7.56 8.91
C GLU A 18 -2.59 -7.46 8.67
N ARG A 19 -3.38 -8.19 9.47
CA ARG A 19 -4.85 -8.17 9.41
C ARG A 19 -5.44 -7.47 10.62
N LEU A 20 -6.13 -6.38 10.34
CA LEU A 20 -6.82 -5.55 11.32
C LEU A 20 -8.31 -5.89 11.29
N LYS A 21 -8.84 -6.44 12.40
CA LYS A 21 -10.27 -6.79 12.49
C LYS A 21 -11.12 -5.56 12.78
N LEU A 22 -12.24 -5.45 12.08
CA LEU A 22 -13.24 -4.40 12.30
C LEU A 22 -14.65 -5.02 12.27
N GLY A 23 -15.15 -5.43 13.44
CA GLY A 23 -16.40 -6.18 13.51
C GLY A 23 -16.29 -7.52 12.77
N ASN A 24 -17.12 -7.71 11.74
CA ASN A 24 -17.12 -8.93 10.94
C ASN A 24 -16.20 -8.88 9.71
N ILE A 25 -15.62 -7.72 9.39
CA ILE A 25 -14.73 -7.54 8.23
C ILE A 25 -13.28 -7.46 8.68
N GLU A 26 -12.36 -7.69 7.74
CA GLU A 26 -10.91 -7.57 7.98
C GLU A 26 -10.30 -6.57 6.99
N ILE A 27 -9.34 -5.78 7.48
CA ILE A 27 -8.49 -4.94 6.63
C ILE A 27 -7.10 -5.57 6.63
N GLU A 28 -6.65 -6.02 5.47
CA GLU A 28 -5.27 -6.48 5.27
C GLU A 28 -4.40 -5.34 4.77
N VAL A 29 -3.26 -5.16 5.43
CA VAL A 29 -2.28 -4.12 5.13
C VAL A 29 -1.34 -4.64 4.06
N LEU A 30 -1.22 -3.91 2.95
CA LEU A 30 -0.32 -4.25 1.84
C LEU A 30 0.68 -3.11 1.64
N HIS A 31 1.93 -3.35 2.01
CA HIS A 31 3.02 -2.38 1.83
C HIS A 31 3.35 -2.24 0.34
N THR A 32 3.20 -1.04 -0.21
CA THR A 32 3.29 -0.78 -1.65
C THR A 32 4.18 0.44 -1.91
N PRO A 33 5.49 0.33 -1.63
CA PRO A 33 6.43 1.43 -1.83
C PRO A 33 6.51 1.83 -3.30
N GLY A 34 6.71 3.12 -3.56
CA GLY A 34 6.90 3.63 -4.92
C GLY A 34 6.64 5.13 -5.02
N HIS A 35 5.44 5.58 -4.65
CA HIS A 35 5.17 7.01 -4.51
C HIS A 35 5.94 7.59 -3.32
N THR A 36 5.89 6.89 -2.19
CA THR A 36 6.78 7.06 -1.04
C THR A 36 7.19 5.69 -0.50
N MET A 37 8.18 5.62 0.40
CA MET A 37 8.65 4.32 0.94
C MET A 37 7.70 3.72 1.98
N GLU A 38 6.90 4.57 2.62
CA GLU A 38 5.86 4.20 3.59
C GLU A 38 4.49 3.97 2.94
N SER A 39 4.38 4.18 1.61
CA SER A 39 3.15 3.97 0.86
C SER A 39 2.58 2.58 1.10
N THR A 40 1.29 2.54 1.44
CA THR A 40 0.60 1.32 1.87
C THR A 40 -0.83 1.36 1.37
N THR A 41 -1.27 0.26 0.78
CA THR A 41 -2.67 0.05 0.39
C THR A 41 -3.38 -0.84 1.41
N TYR A 42 -4.69 -0.72 1.48
CA TYR A 42 -5.50 -1.49 2.43
C TYR A 42 -6.52 -2.32 1.66
N LEU A 43 -6.43 -3.64 1.80
CA LEU A 43 -7.36 -4.58 1.20
C LEU A 43 -8.48 -4.89 2.19
N LEU A 44 -9.69 -4.46 1.85
CA LEU A 44 -10.90 -4.85 2.57
C LEU A 44 -11.26 -6.28 2.18
N ARG A 45 -11.42 -7.12 3.20
CA ARG A 45 -11.98 -8.47 3.10
C ARG A 45 -13.34 -8.50 3.76
N ASP A 46 -14.29 -9.13 3.08
CA ASP A 46 -15.64 -9.31 3.60
C ASP A 46 -15.70 -10.34 4.75
N GLU A 47 -16.90 -10.59 5.27
CA GLU A 47 -17.13 -11.52 6.39
C GLU A 47 -16.75 -12.98 6.07
N THR A 48 -16.64 -13.31 4.78
CA THR A 48 -16.22 -14.63 4.28
C THR A 48 -14.72 -14.70 4.02
N GLY A 49 -13.99 -13.61 4.25
CA GLY A 49 -12.55 -13.49 4.03
C GLY A 49 -12.16 -13.18 2.58
N ASN A 50 -13.12 -12.95 1.70
CA ASN A 50 -12.87 -12.68 0.29
C ASN A 50 -12.46 -11.22 0.08
N PRO A 51 -11.49 -10.93 -0.81
CA PRO A 51 -11.18 -9.58 -1.26
C PRO A 51 -12.45 -8.88 -1.77
N HIS A 52 -12.73 -7.66 -1.29
CA HIS A 52 -13.92 -6.90 -1.66
C HIS A 52 -13.59 -5.53 -2.26
N ALA A 53 -12.64 -4.81 -1.68
CA ALA A 53 -12.22 -3.50 -2.18
C ALA A 53 -10.77 -3.21 -1.77
N ILE A 54 -10.07 -2.39 -2.55
CA ILE A 54 -8.75 -1.89 -2.19
C ILE A 54 -8.79 -0.37 -2.05
N PHE A 55 -8.24 0.14 -0.96
CA PHE A 55 -7.95 1.55 -0.79
C PHE A 55 -6.51 1.78 -1.23
N SER A 56 -6.33 2.23 -2.47
CA SER A 56 -5.03 2.30 -3.15
C SER A 56 -4.16 3.50 -2.77
N GLY A 57 -4.72 4.48 -2.05
CA GLY A 57 -4.04 5.75 -1.78
C GLY A 57 -3.49 6.37 -3.07
N ASP A 58 -2.27 6.88 -3.00
CA ASP A 58 -1.57 7.43 -4.17
C ASP A 58 -0.75 6.38 -4.95
N THR A 59 -0.83 5.10 -4.60
CA THR A 59 -0.10 4.04 -5.32
C THR A 59 -0.71 3.77 -6.70
N LEU A 60 -2.05 3.75 -6.80
CA LEU A 60 -2.77 3.46 -8.04
C LEU A 60 -3.99 4.36 -8.18
N PHE A 61 -4.08 5.04 -9.32
CA PHE A 61 -5.23 5.84 -9.75
C PHE A 61 -5.92 5.21 -10.96
N LEU A 62 -7.07 5.76 -11.33
CA LEU A 62 -7.77 5.35 -12.54
C LEU A 62 -6.95 5.75 -13.78
N GLY A 63 -6.25 4.77 -14.36
CA GLY A 63 -5.42 4.95 -15.55
C GLY A 63 -4.07 5.63 -15.30
N ASP A 64 -3.66 5.80 -14.04
CA ASP A 64 -2.39 6.45 -13.69
C ASP A 64 -1.83 5.90 -12.37
N VAL A 65 -0.61 6.29 -12.01
CA VAL A 65 0.07 5.89 -10.76
C VAL A 65 0.67 7.12 -10.07
N GLY A 66 0.89 7.03 -8.75
CA GLY A 66 1.57 8.09 -8.00
C GLY A 66 2.93 8.42 -8.60
N ARG A 67 3.22 9.70 -8.77
CA ARG A 67 4.51 10.13 -9.33
C ARG A 67 5.66 9.74 -8.38
N PRO A 68 6.71 9.06 -8.86
CA PRO A 68 7.86 8.68 -8.03
C PRO A 68 8.90 9.82 -7.92
N ASP A 69 8.63 11.01 -8.46
CA ASP A 69 9.56 12.14 -8.57
C ASP A 69 9.62 13.05 -7.33
N LEU A 70 8.78 12.79 -6.32
CA LEU A 70 8.67 13.60 -5.10
C LEU A 70 9.71 13.27 -4.03
N ALA A 71 10.49 12.21 -4.20
CA ALA A 71 11.58 11.84 -3.30
C ALA A 71 12.83 12.70 -3.51
N GLN A 72 12.70 14.02 -3.39
CA GLN A 72 13.85 14.93 -3.43
C GLN A 72 14.69 14.88 -2.13
N LYS A 73 14.33 14.04 -1.16
CA LYS A 73 14.94 13.98 0.19
C LYS A 73 15.39 12.59 0.67
N SER A 74 15.40 11.56 -0.19
CA SER A 74 15.89 10.23 0.18
C SER A 74 17.17 9.87 -0.58
N GLU A 75 17.90 8.86 -0.10
CA GLU A 75 19.07 8.30 -0.79
C GLU A 75 18.71 7.49 -2.06
N LEU A 76 17.40 7.32 -2.33
CA LEU A 76 16.89 6.51 -3.43
C LEU A 76 16.73 7.36 -4.69
N THR A 77 17.04 6.76 -5.84
CA THR A 77 16.86 7.40 -7.14
C THR A 77 15.40 7.30 -7.61
N ILE A 78 15.05 8.09 -8.63
CA ILE A 78 13.73 8.00 -9.28
C ILE A 78 13.54 6.62 -9.90
N GLU A 79 14.62 6.04 -10.44
CA GLU A 79 14.63 4.70 -11.02
C GLU A 79 14.34 3.63 -9.97
N ASP A 80 14.90 3.75 -8.76
CA ASP A 80 14.63 2.81 -7.65
C ASP A 80 13.16 2.87 -7.22
N LEU A 81 12.59 4.08 -7.11
CA LEU A 81 11.19 4.28 -6.74
C LEU A 81 10.23 3.79 -7.83
N ALA A 82 10.58 4.00 -9.09
CA ALA A 82 9.83 3.44 -10.22
C ALA A 82 9.87 1.90 -10.21
N GLY A 83 11.02 1.31 -9.88
CA GLY A 83 11.16 -0.14 -9.68
C GLY A 83 10.27 -0.67 -8.56
N HIS A 84 10.32 -0.03 -7.39
CA HIS A 84 9.44 -0.37 -6.26
C HIS A 84 7.95 -0.24 -6.60
N LEU A 85 7.55 0.82 -7.30
CA LEU A 85 6.18 1.02 -7.73
C LEU A 85 5.72 -0.09 -8.69
N PHE A 86 6.59 -0.44 -9.65
CA PHE A 86 6.32 -1.53 -10.58
C PHE A 86 6.12 -2.87 -9.86
N ASP A 87 7.01 -3.20 -8.92
CA ASP A 87 6.92 -4.44 -8.14
C ASP A 87 5.67 -4.47 -7.25
N SER A 88 5.35 -3.35 -6.61
CA SER A 88 4.14 -3.19 -5.79
C SER A 88 2.87 -3.46 -6.61
N LEU A 89 2.79 -2.89 -7.82
CA LEU A 89 1.67 -3.11 -8.72
C LEU A 89 1.61 -4.55 -9.20
N ARG A 90 2.72 -5.11 -9.69
CA ARG A 90 2.73 -6.44 -10.32
C ARG A 90 2.58 -7.59 -9.36
N ASN A 91 3.13 -7.49 -8.16
CA ASN A 91 3.19 -8.61 -7.24
C ASN A 91 2.08 -8.55 -6.17
N LYS A 92 1.56 -7.37 -5.84
CA LYS A 92 0.55 -7.21 -4.77
C LYS A 92 -0.83 -6.82 -5.27
N ILE A 93 -0.92 -5.81 -6.14
CA ILE A 93 -2.22 -5.27 -6.55
C ILE A 93 -2.81 -6.06 -7.72
N MET A 94 -2.03 -6.29 -8.77
CA MET A 94 -2.51 -7.01 -9.97
C MET A 94 -2.63 -8.54 -9.78
N THR A 95 -2.28 -9.06 -8.60
CA THR A 95 -2.50 -10.45 -8.22
C THR A 95 -3.85 -10.64 -7.51
N LEU A 96 -4.55 -9.56 -7.19
CA LEU A 96 -5.88 -9.61 -6.61
C LEU A 96 -6.93 -10.04 -7.66
N PRO A 97 -8.06 -10.61 -7.22
CA PRO A 97 -9.13 -11.01 -8.13
C PRO A 97 -9.78 -9.80 -8.82
N ASP A 98 -10.24 -9.99 -10.06
CA ASP A 98 -10.90 -8.94 -10.88
C ASP A 98 -12.40 -8.75 -10.56
N ASN A 99 -12.94 -9.49 -9.59
CA ASN A 99 -14.37 -9.72 -9.40
C ASN A 99 -14.95 -9.12 -8.12
#